data_AF-A0A7C6J0F2-F1
#
_entry.id   AF-A0A7C6J0F2-F1
#
_cell.length_a   1.000
_cell.length_b   1.000
_cell.length_c   1.000
_cell.angle_alpha   90.00
_cell.angle_beta   90.00
_cell.angle_gamma   90.00
#
_symmetry.space_group_name_H-M   'P 1'
#
loop_
_entity.id
_entity.type
_entity.pdbx_description
1 polymer ?
#
loop_
_entity_poly.entity_id
_entity_poly.type
_entity_poly.pdbx_seq_one_letter_code
_entity_poly.pdbx_strand_id
1 'polypeptide(L)'
;SFLGILKCISFKKVKLIICDRKRGVVDQKGKNIIKLEGYKNGLELSDILFTSDLGYDDGFPSDAIIELMGLSNIFIASSFSESIPLLAITAQSKNNLIIFNETIDELKELGKTIESYQLDLGFPLKKFNIYEPTNVIYYTRHAKNVSKLLQEKNDLNAKCKNRFLYSQEFIWKYLEPLLK
;
A
#
# COMPACT_ATOMS: atom_id res chain seq x y z
N SER A 1 -9.10 -5.38 2.41
CA SER A 1 -9.11 -6.10 3.70
C SER A 1 -7.75 -6.11 4.39
N PHE A 2 -6.68 -6.66 3.79
CA PHE A 2 -5.33 -6.74 4.38
C PHE A 2 -4.81 -5.45 5.04
N LEU A 3 -4.85 -4.31 4.34
CA LEU A 3 -4.29 -3.05 4.85
C LEU A 3 -5.03 -2.48 6.06
N GLY A 4 -6.34 -2.71 6.16
CA GLY A 4 -7.11 -2.31 7.34
C GLY A 4 -6.70 -3.12 8.57
N ILE A 5 -6.56 -4.44 8.41
CA ILE A 5 -6.07 -5.32 9.46
C ILE A 5 -4.63 -4.96 9.87
N LEU A 6 -3.77 -4.61 8.90
CA LEU A 6 -2.41 -4.12 9.16
C LEU A 6 -2.42 -2.83 9.99
N LYS A 7 -3.32 -1.88 9.70
CA LYS A 7 -3.50 -0.66 10.51
C LYS A 7 -3.84 -1.01 11.97
N CYS A 8 -4.81 -1.91 12.18
CA CYS A 8 -5.23 -2.33 13.51
C CYS A 8 -4.12 -3.02 14.30
N ILE A 9 -3.33 -3.90 13.66
CA ILE A 9 -2.30 -4.69 14.34
C ILE A 9 -1.02 -3.90 14.59
N SER A 10 -0.62 -3.04 13.65
CA SER A 10 0.63 -2.29 13.76
C SER A 10 0.51 -1.06 14.65
N PHE A 11 -0.72 -0.62 14.97
CA PHE A 11 -1.00 0.65 15.66
C PHE A 11 -0.36 1.87 14.96
N LYS A 12 -0.05 1.75 13.67
CA LYS A 12 0.50 2.83 12.84
C LYS A 12 -0.58 3.39 11.91
N LYS A 13 -0.42 4.65 11.50
CA LYS A 13 -1.22 5.22 10.41
C LYS A 13 -0.86 4.49 9.10
N VAL A 14 -1.87 4.02 8.38
CA VAL A 14 -1.73 3.36 7.08
C VAL A 14 -2.52 4.16 6.06
N LYS A 15 -1.85 4.63 5.01
CA LYS A 15 -2.48 5.26 3.85
C LYS A 15 -2.24 4.41 2.61
N LEU A 16 -3.30 4.18 1.84
CA LEU A 16 -3.29 3.53 0.54
C LEU A 16 -3.41 4.59 -0.54
N ILE A 17 -2.41 4.67 -1.42
CA ILE A 17 -2.44 5.53 -2.60
C ILE A 17 -2.53 4.62 -3.82
N ILE A 18 -3.59 4.81 -4.61
CA ILE A 18 -3.82 4.07 -5.85
C ILE A 18 -3.60 5.05 -6.99
N CYS A 19 -2.53 4.80 -7.76
CA CYS A 19 -2.22 5.55 -8.97
C CYS A 19 -3.11 5.04 -10.11
N ASP A 20 -4.30 5.64 -10.24
CA ASP A 20 -5.34 5.23 -11.18
C ASP A 20 -5.58 6.27 -12.29
N ARG A 21 -6.47 5.91 -13.24
CA ARG A 21 -6.96 6.78 -14.32
C ARG A 21 -8.48 6.74 -14.34
N LYS A 22 -9.15 7.84 -14.67
CA LYS A 22 -10.64 7.91 -14.70
C LYS A 22 -11.27 6.88 -15.64
N ARG A 23 -10.63 6.62 -16.79
CA ARG A 23 -11.05 5.58 -17.76
C ARG A 23 -10.19 4.31 -17.65
N GLY A 24 -9.62 4.06 -16.48
CA GLY A 24 -8.78 2.90 -16.21
C GLY A 24 -9.59 1.65 -15.87
N VAL A 25 -8.89 0.63 -15.38
CA VAL A 25 -9.44 -0.68 -14.99
C VAL A 25 -10.45 -0.57 -13.83
N VAL A 26 -10.34 0.45 -12.99
CA VAL A 26 -11.22 0.68 -11.85
C VAL A 26 -12.12 1.88 -12.13
N ASP A 27 -13.37 1.61 -12.47
CA ASP A 27 -14.40 2.63 -12.62
C ASP A 27 -14.86 3.18 -11.25
N GLN A 28 -15.80 4.14 -11.25
CA GLN A 28 -16.30 4.74 -10.02
C GLN A 28 -16.94 3.70 -9.07
N LYS A 29 -17.57 2.65 -9.61
CA LYS A 29 -18.14 1.56 -8.80
C LYS A 29 -17.03 0.75 -8.15
N GLY A 30 -15.98 0.40 -8.90
CA GLY A 30 -14.80 -0.28 -8.38
C GLY A 30 -14.11 0.51 -7.27
N LYS A 31 -13.95 1.83 -7.43
CA LYS A 31 -13.41 2.70 -6.37
C LYS A 31 -14.25 2.63 -5.09
N ASN A 32 -15.57 2.68 -5.22
CA ASN A 32 -16.48 2.59 -4.07
C ASN A 32 -16.38 1.24 -3.38
N ILE A 33 -16.26 0.14 -4.13
CA ILE A 33 -16.04 -1.21 -3.57
C ILE A 33 -14.74 -1.25 -2.77
N ILE A 34 -13.64 -0.73 -3.33
CA ILE A 34 -12.33 -0.68 -2.64
C ILE A 34 -12.42 0.15 -1.35
N LYS A 35 -13.05 1.34 -1.41
CA LYS A 35 -13.25 2.21 -0.24
C LYS A 35 -14.07 1.53 0.85
N LEU A 36 -15.20 0.91 0.49
CA LEU A 36 -16.07 0.19 1.42
C LEU A 36 -15.37 -1.02 2.04
N GLU A 37 -14.65 -1.80 1.25
CA GLU A 37 -13.92 -2.97 1.74
C GLU A 37 -12.76 -2.57 2.65
N GLY A 38 -12.06 -1.48 2.33
CA GLY A 38 -11.06 -0.90 3.23
C GLY A 38 -11.68 -0.45 4.56
N TYR A 39 -12.80 0.27 4.49
CA TYR A 39 -13.51 0.79 5.66
C TYR A 39 -13.98 -0.31 6.60
N LYS A 40 -14.65 -1.34 6.08
CA LYS A 40 -15.12 -2.50 6.86
C LYS A 40 -14.01 -3.22 7.62
N ASN A 41 -12.77 -3.15 7.14
CA ASN A 41 -11.62 -3.83 7.72
C ASN A 41 -10.70 -2.91 8.55
N GLY A 42 -11.11 -1.66 8.83
CA GLY A 42 -10.41 -0.77 9.77
C GLY A 42 -9.64 0.40 9.16
N LEU A 43 -9.68 0.61 7.83
CA LEU A 43 -9.23 1.88 7.23
C LEU A 43 -10.28 2.97 7.41
N GLU A 44 -9.86 4.23 7.42
CA GLU A 44 -10.77 5.36 7.23
C GLU A 44 -10.91 5.65 5.74
N LEU A 45 -12.00 6.30 5.32
CA LEU A 45 -12.15 6.72 3.91
C LEU A 45 -11.04 7.71 3.49
N SER A 46 -10.55 8.52 4.44
CA SER A 46 -9.41 9.42 4.29
C SER A 46 -8.05 8.71 4.15
N ASP A 47 -7.98 7.42 4.49
CA ASP A 47 -6.76 6.62 4.32
C ASP A 47 -6.61 6.11 2.88
N ILE A 48 -7.67 6.17 2.04
CA ILE A 48 -7.67 5.62 0.70
C ILE A 48 -7.77 6.76 -0.32
N LEU A 49 -6.71 6.94 -1.09
CA LEU A 49 -6.57 8.01 -2.06
C LEU A 49 -6.44 7.44 -3.47
N PHE A 50 -7.28 7.92 -4.39
CA PHE A 50 -7.15 7.70 -5.82
C PHE A 50 -6.59 8.96 -6.46
N THR A 51 -5.57 8.84 -7.29
CA THR A 51 -4.94 10.01 -7.93
C THR A 51 -5.91 10.74 -8.87
N SER A 52 -6.81 10.02 -9.52
CA SER A 52 -7.82 10.66 -10.37
C SER A 52 -8.88 11.45 -9.58
N ASP A 53 -9.09 11.14 -8.28
CA ASP A 53 -9.92 11.97 -7.40
C ASP A 53 -9.24 13.33 -7.08
N LEU A 54 -7.92 13.46 -7.31
CA LEU A 54 -7.15 14.69 -7.18
C LEU A 54 -7.00 15.48 -8.49
N GLY A 55 -7.68 15.06 -9.56
CA GLY A 55 -7.63 15.71 -10.88
C GLY A 55 -6.65 15.07 -11.87
N TYR A 56 -5.98 13.97 -11.52
CA TYR A 56 -5.13 13.21 -12.45
C TYR A 56 -5.94 12.21 -13.26
N ASP A 57 -6.83 12.72 -14.11
CA ASP A 57 -7.79 11.90 -14.86
C ASP A 57 -7.11 10.92 -15.84
N ASP A 58 -6.04 11.35 -16.50
CA ASP A 58 -5.29 10.56 -17.49
C ASP A 58 -4.15 9.74 -16.87
N GLY A 59 -4.04 9.78 -15.53
CA GLY A 59 -3.04 9.06 -14.76
C GLY A 59 -2.02 9.95 -14.08
N PHE A 60 -1.35 9.36 -13.11
CA PHE A 60 -0.34 10.03 -12.32
C PHE A 60 1.01 10.05 -13.06
N PRO A 61 1.76 11.17 -13.06
CA PRO A 61 3.04 11.26 -13.76
C PRO A 61 4.05 10.21 -13.27
N SER A 62 4.78 9.59 -14.20
CA SER A 62 5.73 8.50 -13.87
C SER A 62 6.80 8.93 -12.86
N ASP A 63 7.36 10.13 -13.02
CA ASP A 63 8.38 10.66 -12.09
C ASP A 63 7.80 10.83 -10.68
N ALA A 64 6.56 11.31 -10.58
CA ALA A 64 5.86 11.46 -9.31
C ALA A 64 5.53 10.10 -8.67
N ILE A 65 5.26 9.05 -9.45
CA ILE A 65 5.13 7.67 -8.94
C ILE A 65 6.44 7.22 -8.29
N ILE A 66 7.59 7.51 -8.90
CA ILE A 66 8.91 7.15 -8.35
C ILE A 66 9.18 7.92 -7.05
N GLU A 67 8.80 9.20 -6.99
CA GLU A 67 8.88 9.98 -5.75
C GLU A 67 7.98 9.42 -4.65
N LEU A 68 6.75 9.02 -5.00
CA LEU A 68 5.84 8.34 -4.08
C LEU A 68 6.47 7.06 -3.52
N MET A 69 7.20 6.29 -4.33
CA MET A 69 7.93 5.12 -3.84
C MET A 69 9.02 5.50 -2.82
N GLY A 70 9.66 6.66 -2.97
CA GLY A 70 10.59 7.20 -1.97
C GLY A 70 9.89 7.46 -0.63
N LEU A 71 8.66 7.97 -0.70
CA LEU A 71 7.83 8.30 0.45
C LEU A 71 7.07 7.11 1.04
N SER A 72 6.84 6.04 0.29
CA SER A 72 6.13 4.85 0.77
C SER A 72 7.05 3.88 1.53
N ASN A 73 6.42 2.93 2.22
CA ASN A 73 7.09 1.81 2.89
C ASN A 73 6.81 0.47 2.21
N ILE A 74 5.69 0.38 1.49
CA ILE A 74 5.18 -0.84 0.90
C ILE A 74 4.76 -0.52 -0.52
N PHE A 75 5.21 -1.34 -1.46
CA PHE A 75 4.70 -1.37 -2.82
C PHE A 75 3.89 -2.65 -3.00
N ILE A 76 2.67 -2.53 -3.52
CA ILE A 76 1.72 -3.64 -3.67
C ILE A 76 1.35 -3.79 -5.14
N ALA A 77 1.50 -5.00 -5.69
CA ALA A 77 0.92 -5.37 -6.97
C ALA A 77 -0.15 -6.45 -6.77
N SER A 78 -1.42 -6.05 -6.89
CA SER A 78 -2.57 -6.96 -6.80
C SER A 78 -2.93 -7.61 -8.14
N SER A 79 -2.48 -7.02 -9.25
CA SER A 79 -2.68 -7.47 -10.62
C SER A 79 -1.39 -7.35 -11.41
N PHE A 80 -1.21 -8.18 -12.43
CA PHE A 80 -0.07 -8.08 -13.33
C PHE A 80 -0.32 -7.01 -14.41
N SER A 81 0.73 -6.25 -14.74
CA SER A 81 0.82 -5.42 -15.94
C SER A 81 2.27 -5.38 -16.40
N GLU A 82 2.50 -5.04 -17.67
CA GLU A 82 3.84 -5.00 -18.27
C GLU A 82 4.80 -4.05 -17.53
N SER A 83 4.27 -3.01 -16.88
CA SER A 83 5.07 -2.06 -16.11
C SER A 83 5.46 -2.57 -14.71
N ILE A 84 4.79 -3.60 -14.17
CA ILE A 84 5.02 -4.06 -12.79
C ILE A 84 6.47 -4.50 -12.53
N PRO A 85 7.15 -5.29 -13.39
CA PRO A 85 8.54 -5.69 -13.14
C PRO A 85 9.47 -4.49 -12.90
N LEU A 86 9.38 -3.47 -13.77
CA LEU A 86 10.21 -2.27 -13.65
C LEU A 86 9.83 -1.45 -12.42
N LEU A 87 8.54 -1.27 -12.15
CA LEU A 87 8.05 -0.54 -10.97
C LEU A 87 8.46 -1.23 -9.67
N ALA A 88 8.45 -2.56 -9.62
CA ALA A 88 8.83 -3.32 -8.44
C ALA A 88 10.33 -3.21 -8.14
N ILE A 89 11.19 -3.32 -9.16
CA ILE A 89 12.64 -3.10 -9.03
C ILE A 89 12.91 -1.67 -8.57
N THR A 90 12.19 -0.69 -9.14
CA THR A 90 12.31 0.71 -8.74
C THR A 90 11.89 0.91 -7.29
N ALA A 91 10.76 0.35 -6.87
CA ALA A 91 10.29 0.42 -5.49
C ALA A 91 11.28 -0.24 -4.51
N GLN A 92 11.87 -1.38 -4.90
CA GLN A 92 12.88 -2.08 -4.11
C GLN A 92 14.14 -1.23 -3.94
N SER A 93 14.61 -0.56 -5.00
CA SER A 93 15.73 0.39 -4.92
C SER A 93 15.46 1.57 -3.99
N LYS A 94 14.17 1.91 -3.78
CA LYS A 94 13.73 2.93 -2.83
C LYS A 94 13.44 2.36 -1.44
N ASN A 95 13.91 1.15 -1.13
CA ASN A 95 13.72 0.46 0.14
C ASN A 95 12.24 0.25 0.52
N ASN A 96 11.38 -0.09 -0.45
CA ASN A 96 10.03 -0.55 -0.14
C ASN A 96 10.00 -2.05 0.14
N LEU A 97 9.11 -2.46 1.04
CA LEU A 97 8.68 -3.85 1.10
C LEU A 97 7.78 -4.14 -0.10
N ILE A 98 8.18 -5.10 -0.94
CA ILE A 98 7.41 -5.51 -2.11
C ILE A 98 6.41 -6.59 -1.69
N ILE A 99 5.13 -6.38 -1.97
CA ILE A 99 4.06 -7.35 -1.73
C ILE A 99 3.36 -7.67 -3.04
N PHE A 100 3.29 -8.95 -3.37
CA PHE A 100 2.69 -9.44 -4.60
C PHE A 100 1.55 -10.41 -4.34
N ASN A 101 0.61 -10.43 -5.28
CA ASN A 101 -0.52 -11.33 -5.24
C ASN A 101 -0.09 -12.75 -5.60
N GLU A 102 -0.20 -13.66 -4.64
CA GLU A 102 0.18 -15.07 -4.85
C GLU A 102 -0.77 -15.80 -5.80
N THR A 103 -1.96 -15.27 -6.10
CA THR A 103 -2.89 -15.94 -7.03
C THR A 103 -2.52 -15.79 -8.51
N ILE A 104 -1.51 -14.97 -8.82
CA ILE A 104 -1.07 -14.65 -10.17
C ILE A 104 0.34 -15.23 -10.36
N ASP A 105 0.49 -16.17 -11.30
CA ASP A 105 1.72 -16.94 -11.45
C ASP A 105 2.90 -16.07 -11.93
N GLU A 106 2.64 -15.07 -12.79
CA GLU A 106 3.66 -14.12 -13.24
C GLU A 106 4.23 -13.30 -12.07
N LEU A 107 3.38 -12.91 -11.10
CA LEU A 107 3.81 -12.19 -9.91
C LEU A 107 4.51 -13.10 -8.89
N LYS A 108 4.14 -14.39 -8.81
CA LYS A 108 4.88 -15.38 -8.01
C LYS A 108 6.28 -15.59 -8.54
N GLU A 109 6.43 -15.76 -9.85
CA GLU A 109 7.73 -15.97 -10.48
C GLU A 109 8.63 -14.75 -10.31
N LEU A 110 8.12 -13.57 -10.66
CA LEU A 110 8.84 -12.31 -10.44
C LEU A 110 9.22 -12.15 -8.96
N GLY A 111 8.29 -12.50 -8.07
CA GLY A 111 8.48 -12.38 -6.64
C GLY A 111 9.55 -13.28 -6.04
N LYS A 112 9.84 -14.43 -6.67
CA LYS A 112 10.99 -15.29 -6.31
C LYS A 112 12.31 -14.62 -6.69
N THR A 113 12.35 -13.90 -7.81
CA THR A 113 13.55 -13.20 -8.28
C THR A 113 13.89 -11.99 -7.42
N ILE A 114 12.89 -11.21 -7.00
CA ILE A 114 13.11 -9.94 -6.29
C ILE A 114 12.84 -10.00 -4.77
N GLU A 115 12.71 -11.21 -4.21
CA GLU A 115 12.45 -11.44 -2.77
C GLU A 115 11.21 -10.69 -2.23
N SER A 116 10.10 -10.77 -2.96
CA SER A 116 8.82 -10.18 -2.55
C SER A 116 8.12 -11.01 -1.46
N TYR A 117 7.30 -10.35 -0.65
CA TYR A 117 6.33 -11.01 0.21
C TYR A 117 5.07 -11.39 -0.59
N GLN A 118 4.65 -12.65 -0.52
CA GLN A 118 3.53 -13.19 -1.29
C GLN A 118 2.31 -13.39 -0.39
N LEU A 119 1.14 -12.92 -0.82
CA LEU A 119 -0.16 -13.22 -0.20
C LEU A 119 -1.31 -13.04 -1.19
N ASP A 120 -2.47 -13.65 -0.94
CA ASP A 120 -3.66 -13.50 -1.78
C ASP A 120 -4.32 -12.13 -1.55
N LEU A 121 -4.15 -11.23 -2.52
CA LEU A 121 -4.65 -9.87 -2.46
C LEU A 121 -6.08 -9.70 -2.99
N GLY A 122 -6.79 -10.80 -3.31
CA GLY A 122 -8.24 -10.83 -3.42
C GLY A 122 -8.90 -9.80 -4.35
N PHE A 123 -8.31 -9.50 -5.51
CA PHE A 123 -8.94 -8.58 -6.48
C PHE A 123 -10.23 -9.19 -7.08
N PRO A 124 -11.30 -8.40 -7.30
CA PRO A 124 -12.66 -8.84 -6.99
C PRO A 124 -13.35 -9.46 -8.21
N LEU A 125 -13.08 -10.73 -8.55
CA LEU A 125 -13.93 -11.47 -9.49
C LEU A 125 -14.12 -12.96 -9.16
N LYS A 126 -13.38 -13.53 -8.21
CA LYS A 126 -13.66 -14.89 -7.74
C LYS A 126 -14.51 -14.83 -6.47
N LYS A 127 -15.75 -15.29 -6.61
CA LYS A 127 -16.61 -15.69 -5.48
C LYS A 127 -15.80 -16.62 -4.57
N PHE A 128 -15.37 -16.11 -3.43
CA PHE A 128 -14.91 -16.99 -2.35
C PHE A 128 -16.15 -17.58 -1.68
N ASN A 129 -16.58 -18.75 -2.16
CA ASN A 129 -17.43 -19.67 -1.40
C ASN A 129 -16.59 -20.38 -0.31
N ILE A 130 -15.85 -19.61 0.49
CA ILE A 130 -15.04 -20.15 1.58
C ILE A 130 -15.25 -19.24 2.79
N TYR A 131 -15.82 -19.83 3.84
CA TYR A 131 -16.11 -19.29 5.18
C TYR A 131 -15.41 -17.96 5.54
N GLU A 132 -16.18 -16.95 5.96
CA GLU A 132 -15.69 -15.61 6.34
C GLU A 132 -14.67 -15.56 7.52
N PRO A 133 -14.71 -16.46 8.54
CA PRO A 133 -13.71 -16.45 9.61
C PRO A 133 -12.28 -16.75 9.13
N THR A 134 -12.12 -17.57 8.09
CA THR A 134 -10.81 -18.00 7.60
C THR A 134 -10.02 -16.86 6.94
N ASN A 135 -10.70 -15.92 6.27
CA ASN A 135 -10.03 -14.80 5.60
C ASN A 135 -9.46 -13.79 6.60
N VAL A 136 -10.19 -13.50 7.69
CA VAL A 136 -9.70 -12.60 8.75
C VAL A 136 -8.46 -13.20 9.41
N ILE A 137 -8.48 -14.49 9.74
CA ILE A 137 -7.34 -15.19 10.33
C ILE A 137 -6.15 -15.18 9.37
N TYR A 138 -6.38 -15.46 8.09
CA TYR A 138 -5.37 -15.40 7.04
C TYR A 138 -4.70 -14.02 6.99
N TYR A 139 -5.48 -12.96 6.76
CA TYR A 139 -4.93 -11.60 6.68
C TYR A 139 -4.31 -11.13 7.99
N THR A 140 -4.82 -11.56 9.14
CA THR A 140 -4.21 -11.27 10.46
C THR A 140 -2.82 -11.86 10.57
N ARG A 141 -2.62 -13.11 10.12
CA ARG A 141 -1.29 -13.75 10.11
C ARG A 141 -0.32 -13.00 9.20
N HIS A 142 -0.75 -12.67 7.98
CA HIS A 142 0.08 -11.92 7.04
C HIS A 142 0.39 -10.50 7.55
N ALA A 143 -0.58 -9.83 8.16
CA ALA A 143 -0.41 -8.50 8.73
C ALA A 143 0.57 -8.49 9.91
N LYS A 144 0.55 -9.51 10.78
CA LYS A 144 1.56 -9.67 11.85
C LYS A 144 2.97 -9.83 11.27
N ASN A 145 3.12 -10.69 10.26
CA ASN A 145 4.41 -10.93 9.61
C ASN A 145 4.94 -9.66 8.92
N VAL A 146 4.10 -8.98 8.14
CA VAL A 146 4.47 -7.73 7.47
C VAL A 146 4.78 -6.62 8.49
N SER A 147 4.00 -6.49 9.55
CA SER A 147 4.28 -5.54 10.63
C SER A 147 5.64 -5.80 11.28
N LYS A 148 5.99 -7.08 11.51
CA LYS A 148 7.29 -7.48 12.05
C LYS A 148 8.42 -7.11 11.07
N LEU A 149 8.29 -7.44 9.78
CA LEU A 149 9.27 -7.07 8.75
C LEU A 149 9.50 -5.56 8.66
N LEU A 150 8.44 -4.76 8.79
CA LEU A 150 8.53 -3.28 8.79
C LEU A 150 9.25 -2.72 10.02
N GLN A 151 9.26 -3.46 11.14
CA GLN A 151 9.93 -3.06 12.38
C GLN A 151 11.40 -3.51 12.41
N GLU A 152 11.68 -4.72 11.91
CA GLU A 152 13.01 -5.34 11.92
C GLU A 152 13.96 -4.74 10.87
N LYS A 153 13.45 -4.35 9.70
CA LYS A 153 14.26 -3.66 8.70
C LYS A 153 14.52 -2.22 9.13
N ASN A 154 15.77 -1.94 9.54
CA ASN A 154 16.21 -0.64 10.04
C ASN A 154 15.79 0.53 9.14
N ASP A 155 15.97 0.42 7.82
CA ASP A 155 15.62 1.49 6.88
C ASP A 155 14.12 1.78 6.83
N LEU A 156 13.29 0.73 6.80
CA LEU A 156 11.83 0.85 6.79
C LEU A 156 11.33 1.43 8.11
N ASN A 157 11.92 0.99 9.22
CA ASN A 157 11.58 1.49 10.55
C ASN A 157 12.00 2.96 10.71
N ALA A 158 13.19 3.33 10.24
CA ALA A 158 13.68 4.71 10.23
C ALA A 158 12.77 5.61 9.39
N LYS A 159 12.38 5.18 8.18
CA LYS A 159 11.38 5.90 7.36
C LYS A 159 10.06 6.11 8.10
N CYS A 160 9.54 5.08 8.78
CA CYS A 160 8.32 5.19 9.56
C CYS A 160 8.46 6.18 10.72
N LYS A 161 9.55 6.10 11.48
CA LYS A 161 9.82 6.98 12.63
C LYS A 161 10.00 8.42 12.20
N ASN A 162 10.80 8.66 11.17
CA ASN A 162 11.08 10.01 10.69
C ASN A 162 9.82 10.72 10.21
N ARG A 163 8.90 10.02 9.53
CA ARG A 163 7.63 10.61 9.08
C ARG A 163 6.70 11.01 10.23
N PHE A 164 6.75 10.25 11.33
CA PHE A 164 5.95 10.56 12.52
C PHE A 164 6.59 11.66 13.37
N LEU A 165 7.91 11.59 13.57
CA LEU A 165 8.64 12.50 14.44
C LEU A 165 8.96 13.84 13.79
N TYR A 166 9.21 13.87 12.49
CA TYR A 166 9.59 15.08 11.75
C TYR A 166 8.51 15.47 10.74
N SER A 167 7.23 15.42 11.13
CA SER A 167 6.18 15.99 10.29
C SER A 167 6.41 17.50 10.11
N GLN A 168 5.89 18.07 9.02
CA GLN A 168 5.99 19.52 8.80
C GLN A 168 5.38 20.30 9.96
N GLU A 169 4.27 19.83 10.55
CA GLU A 169 3.70 20.48 11.72
C GLU A 169 4.61 20.38 12.95
N PHE A 170 5.28 19.24 13.13
CA PHE A 170 6.25 19.08 14.21
C PHE A 170 7.43 20.02 14.02
N ILE A 171 8.07 20.01 12.84
CA ILE A 171 9.20 20.90 12.53
C ILE A 171 8.79 22.37 12.71
N TRP A 172 7.62 22.75 12.19
CA TRP A 172 7.08 24.09 12.34
C TRP A 172 6.88 24.48 13.81
N LYS A 173 6.33 23.59 14.65
CA LYS A 173 6.16 23.84 16.09
C LYS A 173 7.46 24.18 16.81
N TYR A 174 8.59 23.62 16.37
CA TYR A 174 9.91 23.94 16.95
C TYR A 174 10.58 25.16 16.31
N LEU A 175 10.26 25.48 15.04
CA LEU A 175 10.80 26.65 14.34
C LEU A 175 10.03 27.95 14.64
N GLU A 176 8.71 27.88 14.81
CA GLU A 176 7.83 29.03 15.05
C GLU A 176 8.33 29.93 16.21
N PRO A 177 8.79 29.41 17.36
CA PRO A 177 9.31 30.24 18.44
C PRO A 177 10.61 30.97 18.12
N LEU A 178 11.40 30.51 17.14
CA LEU A 178 12.68 31.11 16.75
C LEU A 178 12.51 32.27 15.75
N LEU A 179 11.32 32.43 15.19
CA LEU A 179 10.96 33.50 14.25
C LEU A 179 10.32 34.72 14.95
N LYS A 180 10.25 34.69 16.28
CA LYS A 180 9.78 35.79 17.14
C LYS A 180 10.96 36.43 17.86
#